data_AF-A0A1B3ZDV4-F1
#
_entry.id   AF-A0A1B3ZDV4-F1
#
_cell.length_a   1.000
_cell.length_b   1.000
_cell.length_c   1.000
_cell.angle_alpha   90.00
_cell.angle_beta   90.00
_cell.angle_gamma   90.00
#
_symmetry.space_group_name_H-M   'P 1'
#
loop_
_entity.id
_entity.type
_entity.pdbx_description
1 polymer ?
#
loop_
_entity_poly.entity_id
_entity_poly.type
_entity_poly.pdbx_seq_one_letter_code
_entity_poly.pdbx_strand_id
1 'polypeptide(L)'
;MPDKIVVDDTFVESFNLALTKIGSSASIAITTLTDAGDVFELHDDEGQFVTLLPATATPEVTAAAYRLYGQGLNRGLHAGEEMAWAKLRHLIGVAGKD
;
A
#
# COMPACT_ATOMS: atom_id res chain seq x y z
N MET A 1 -15.44 2.40 -29.65
CA MET A 1 -15.25 2.25 -28.19
C MET A 1 -13.76 2.11 -27.97
N PRO A 2 -13.13 2.80 -26.99
CA PRO A 2 -11.73 2.52 -26.70
C PRO A 2 -11.60 1.04 -26.31
N ASP A 3 -10.50 0.41 -26.72
CA ASP A 3 -10.23 -0.98 -26.36
C ASP A 3 -10.27 -1.13 -24.84
N LYS A 4 -10.95 -2.18 -24.39
CA LYS A 4 -11.03 -2.51 -22.96
C LYS A 4 -9.61 -2.84 -22.49
N ILE A 5 -9.09 -2.10 -21.51
CA ILE A 5 -7.84 -2.45 -20.84
C ILE A 5 -8.09 -3.78 -20.12
N VAL A 6 -7.21 -4.76 -20.39
CA VAL A 6 -7.21 -6.06 -19.72
C VAL A 6 -5.96 -6.12 -18.86
N VAL A 7 -6.14 -6.41 -17.58
CA VAL A 7 -5.03 -6.67 -16.65
C VAL A 7 -4.53 -8.09 -16.87
N ASP A 8 -3.52 -8.25 -17.72
CA ASP A 8 -2.79 -9.50 -17.97
C ASP A 8 -1.34 -9.41 -17.48
N ASP A 9 -0.57 -10.48 -17.66
CA ASP A 9 0.83 -10.54 -17.22
C ASP A 9 1.70 -9.45 -17.89
N THR A 10 1.43 -9.12 -19.17
CA THR A 10 2.19 -8.10 -19.90
C THR A 10 1.88 -6.70 -19.35
N PHE A 11 0.61 -6.43 -19.04
CA PHE A 11 0.19 -5.21 -18.35
C PHE A 11 0.94 -5.09 -17.01
N VAL A 12 0.90 -6.12 -16.18
CA VAL A 12 1.54 -6.14 -14.86
C VAL A 12 3.04 -5.89 -14.96
N GLU A 13 3.75 -6.60 -15.85
CA GLU A 13 5.19 -6.43 -16.05
C GLU A 13 5.55 -4.99 -16.46
N SER A 14 4.86 -4.46 -17.47
CA SER A 14 5.13 -3.12 -17.98
C SER A 14 4.81 -2.03 -16.95
N PHE A 15 3.76 -2.22 -16.15
CA PHE A 15 3.34 -1.29 -15.11
C PHE A 15 4.32 -1.29 -13.93
N ASN A 16 4.77 -2.47 -13.49
CA ASN A 16 5.79 -2.59 -12.43
C ASN A 16 7.13 -1.99 -12.85
N LEU A 17 7.51 -2.14 -14.12
CA LEU A 17 8.67 -1.44 -14.67
C LEU A 17 8.47 0.09 -14.65
N ALA A 18 7.27 0.59 -14.94
CA ALA A 18 6.98 2.02 -14.88
C ALA A 18 7.02 2.56 -13.45
N LEU A 19 6.47 1.83 -12.48
CA LEU A 19 6.57 2.15 -11.05
C LEU A 19 8.03 2.23 -10.58
N THR A 20 8.85 1.26 -10.99
CA THR A 20 10.29 1.26 -10.72
C THR A 20 10.98 2.49 -11.30
N LYS A 21 10.65 2.87 -12.53
CA LYS A 21 11.23 4.05 -13.20
C LYS A 21 10.91 5.37 -12.50
N ILE A 22 9.76 5.47 -11.84
CA ILE A 22 9.38 6.64 -11.04
C ILE A 22 9.79 6.54 -9.56
N GLY A 23 10.59 5.52 -9.21
CA GLY A 23 11.15 5.33 -7.87
C GLY A 23 10.12 4.86 -6.83
N SER A 24 9.04 4.23 -7.25
CA SER A 24 8.10 3.59 -6.33
C SER A 24 8.56 2.16 -6.01
N SER A 25 8.49 1.77 -4.74
CA SER A 25 8.74 0.39 -4.28
C SER A 25 7.48 -0.48 -4.28
N ALA A 26 6.32 0.09 -4.61
CA ALA A 26 5.09 -0.67 -4.75
C ALA A 26 5.12 -1.56 -6.00
N SER A 27 4.31 -2.60 -5.97
CA SER A 27 4.06 -3.46 -7.12
C SER A 27 2.58 -3.66 -7.34
N ILE A 28 2.21 -4.11 -8.54
CA ILE A 28 0.85 -4.52 -8.87
C ILE A 28 0.79 -5.99 -9.23
N ALA A 29 -0.37 -6.61 -9.00
CA ALA A 29 -0.65 -7.99 -9.36
C ALA A 29 -2.06 -8.14 -9.96
N ILE A 30 -2.25 -9.20 -10.74
CA ILE A 30 -3.59 -9.62 -11.20
C ILE A 30 -4.40 -10.02 -9.97
N THR A 31 -5.62 -9.51 -9.86
CA THR A 31 -6.51 -9.92 -8.76
C THR A 31 -7.29 -11.18 -9.09
N THR A 32 -7.60 -11.95 -8.06
CA THR A 32 -8.60 -13.03 -8.11
C THR A 32 -9.95 -12.59 -7.51
N LEU A 33 -10.02 -11.35 -7.01
CA LEU A 33 -11.19 -10.82 -6.28
C LEU A 33 -12.30 -10.33 -7.22
N THR A 34 -11.99 -10.12 -8.50
CA THR A 34 -12.98 -9.76 -9.53
C THR A 34 -12.72 -10.52 -10.82
N ASP A 35 -13.80 -10.92 -11.51
CA ASP A 35 -13.72 -11.62 -12.80
C ASP A 35 -13.63 -10.66 -14.00
N ALA A 36 -13.75 -9.36 -13.75
CA ALA A 36 -13.93 -8.35 -14.80
C ALA A 36 -12.62 -7.94 -15.50
N GLY A 37 -11.46 -8.21 -14.87
CA GLY A 37 -10.13 -7.87 -15.39
C GLY A 37 -9.90 -6.37 -15.57
N ASP A 38 -10.66 -5.55 -14.85
CA ASP A 38 -10.71 -4.08 -14.94
C ASP A 38 -10.08 -3.39 -13.73
N VAL A 39 -9.53 -4.17 -12.80
CA VAL A 39 -8.80 -3.72 -11.61
C VAL A 39 -7.56 -4.58 -11.41
N PHE A 40 -6.57 -4.03 -10.72
CA PHE A 40 -5.38 -4.76 -10.25
C PHE A 40 -5.19 -4.53 -8.75
N GLU A 41 -4.45 -5.43 -8.10
CA GLU A 41 -4.04 -5.28 -6.71
C GLU A 41 -2.83 -4.36 -6.63
N LEU A 42 -2.85 -3.42 -5.69
CA LEU A 42 -1.67 -2.69 -5.25
C LEU A 42 -1.07 -3.42 -4.06
N HIS A 43 0.20 -3.77 -4.16
CA HIS A 43 0.98 -4.39 -3.08
C HIS A 43 2.06 -3.44 -2.57
N ASP A 44 2.35 -3.52 -1.27
CA ASP A 44 3.48 -2.82 -0.67
C ASP A 44 4.83 -3.47 -1.01
N ASP A 45 5.91 -2.93 -0.46
CA ASP A 45 7.27 -3.42 -0.69
C ASP A 45 7.56 -4.80 -0.05
N GLU A 46 6.69 -5.28 0.83
CA GLU A 46 6.71 -6.63 1.39
C GLU A 46 5.80 -7.60 0.60
N GLY A 47 5.15 -7.12 -0.47
CA GLY A 47 4.21 -7.90 -1.26
C GLY A 47 2.85 -8.10 -0.59
N GLN A 48 2.52 -7.31 0.44
CA GLN A 48 1.21 -7.37 1.09
C GLN A 48 0.19 -6.58 0.30
N PHE A 49 -1.02 -7.12 0.20
CA PHE A 49 -2.15 -6.43 -0.40
C PHE A 49 -2.49 -5.14 0.36
N VAL A 50 -2.53 -4.02 -0.37
CA VAL A 50 -2.91 -2.70 0.15
C VAL A 50 -4.35 -2.37 -0.24
N THR A 51 -4.66 -2.38 -1.54
CA THR A 51 -5.99 -2.03 -2.08
C THR A 51 -6.14 -2.49 -3.53
N LEU A 52 -7.35 -2.39 -4.08
CA LEU A 52 -7.61 -2.51 -5.51
C LEU A 52 -7.59 -1.13 -6.18
N LEU A 53 -7.05 -1.06 -7.39
CA LEU A 53 -7.09 0.13 -8.26
C LEU A 53 -7.65 -0.23 -9.64
N PRO A 54 -8.36 0.69 -10.31
CA PRO A 54 -8.85 0.44 -11.66
C PRO A 54 -7.69 0.35 -12.64
N ALA A 55 -7.83 -0.48 -13.69
CA ALA A 55 -6.85 -0.65 -14.76
C ALA A 55 -6.59 0.66 -15.55
N THR A 56 -7.46 1.65 -15.40
CA THR A 56 -7.28 3.01 -15.94
C THR A 56 -6.37 3.89 -15.08
N ALA A 57 -6.00 3.46 -13.87
CA ALA A 57 -5.06 4.18 -13.02
C ALA A 57 -3.67 4.18 -13.64
N THR A 58 -3.00 5.33 -13.62
CA THR A 58 -1.62 5.44 -14.12
C THR A 58 -0.61 5.02 -13.05
N PRO A 59 0.65 4.71 -13.42
CA PRO A 59 1.71 4.45 -12.46
C PRO A 59 1.91 5.60 -11.46
N GLU A 60 1.77 6.86 -11.88
CA GLU A 60 1.91 8.04 -11.01
C GLU A 60 0.80 8.12 -9.97
N VAL A 61 -0.45 7.85 -10.37
CA VAL A 61 -1.61 7.80 -9.46
C VAL A 61 -1.44 6.64 -8.48
N THR A 62 -1.00 5.49 -8.96
CA THR A 62 -0.73 4.30 -8.14
C THR A 62 0.36 4.56 -7.11
N ALA A 63 1.48 5.16 -7.52
CA ALA A 63 2.55 5.56 -6.61
C ALA A 63 2.10 6.63 -5.62
N ALA A 64 1.20 7.55 -6.00
CA ALA A 64 0.62 8.52 -5.09
C ALA A 64 -0.28 7.85 -4.04
N ALA A 65 -1.12 6.89 -4.45
CA ALA A 65 -1.94 6.09 -3.54
C ALA A 65 -1.06 5.33 -2.54
N TYR A 66 0.02 4.70 -3.01
CA TYR A 66 0.98 4.02 -2.14
C TYR A 66 1.66 4.96 -1.13
N ARG A 67 2.09 6.16 -1.56
CA ARG A 67 2.64 7.16 -0.65
C ARG A 67 1.64 7.59 0.42
N LEU A 68 0.37 7.75 0.06
CA LEU A 68 -0.69 8.09 1.02
C LEU A 68 -0.93 6.97 2.02
N TYR A 69 -0.91 5.71 1.56
CA TYR A 69 -0.93 4.54 2.43
C TYR A 69 0.23 4.56 3.43
N GLY A 70 1.48 4.73 2.96
CA GLY A 70 2.65 4.80 3.83
C GLY A 70 2.61 5.97 4.83
N GLN A 71 2.07 7.13 4.42
CA GLN A 71 1.84 8.25 5.34
C GLN A 71 0.80 7.92 6.42
N GLY A 72 -0.27 7.22 6.06
CA GLY A 72 -1.28 6.74 7.01
C GLY A 72 -0.71 5.72 7.98
N LEU A 73 0.02 4.72 7.47
CA LEU A 73 0.67 3.68 8.26
C LEU A 73 1.67 4.30 9.25
N ASN A 74 2.54 5.18 8.79
CA ASN A 74 3.52 5.86 9.66
C ASN A 74 2.84 6.65 10.78
N ARG A 75 1.76 7.39 10.47
CA ARG A 75 0.98 8.09 11.51
C ARG A 75 0.36 7.12 12.52
N GLY A 76 -0.16 5.99 12.05
CA GLY A 76 -0.71 4.93 12.90
C GLY A 76 0.34 4.30 13.81
N LEU A 77 1.52 3.98 13.27
CA LEU A 77 2.65 3.43 14.03
C LEU A 77 3.11 4.41 15.12
N HIS A 78 3.30 5.69 14.78
CA HIS A 78 3.69 6.70 15.76
C HIS A 78 2.64 6.84 16.88
N ALA A 79 1.35 6.85 16.55
CA ALA A 79 0.29 6.88 17.57
C ALA A 79 0.31 5.63 18.47
N GLY A 80 0.57 4.46 17.89
CA GLY A 80 0.71 3.20 18.64
C GLY A 80 1.93 3.20 19.57
N GLU A 81 3.08 3.68 19.09
CA GLU A 81 4.30 3.84 19.87
C GLU A 81 4.09 4.82 21.04
N GLU A 82 3.46 5.98 20.79
CA GLU A 82 3.14 6.94 21.85
C GLU A 82 2.27 6.32 22.95
N MET A 83 1.25 5.53 22.57
CA MET A 83 0.42 4.80 23.54
C MET A 83 1.21 3.74 24.30
N ALA A 84 2.09 2.99 23.62
CA ALA A 84 2.93 1.98 24.27
C ALA A 84 3.89 2.63 25.28
N TRP A 85 4.53 3.72 24.89
CA TRP A 85 5.39 4.52 25.77
C TRP A 85 4.62 5.12 26.96
N ALA A 86 3.39 5.59 26.74
CA ALA A 86 2.53 6.08 27.82
C ALA A 86 2.19 4.97 28.83
N LYS A 87 1.84 3.77 28.35
CA LYS A 87 1.61 2.59 29.21
C LYS A 87 2.86 2.20 29.99
N LEU A 88 4.03 2.17 29.34
CA LEU A 88 5.29 1.83 30.02
C LEU A 88 5.63 2.83 31.13
N ARG A 89 5.52 4.14 30.85
CA ARG A 89 5.72 5.18 31.86
C ARG A 89 4.75 5.06 33.03
N HIS A 90 3.49 4.72 32.76
CA HIS A 90 2.51 4.48 33.81
C HIS A 90 2.91 3.30 34.71
N LEU A 91 3.29 2.16 34.12
CA LEU A 91 3.72 0.97 34.88
C LEU A 91 4.96 1.26 35.74
N ILE A 92 5.96 1.96 35.21
CA ILE A 92 7.15 2.38 35.97
C ILE A 92 6.77 3.34 37.10
N GLY A 93 5.91 4.32 36.82
CA GLY A 93 5.47 5.30 37.82
C GLY A 93 4.61 4.71 38.94
N VAL A 94 3.94 3.58 38.71
CA VAL A 94 3.25 2.81 39.74
C VAL A 94 4.25 2.02 40.59
N ALA A 95 5.24 1.38 39.97
CA ALA A 95 6.26 0.57 40.66
C ALA A 95 7.20 1.39 41.57
N GLY A 96 7.38 2.69 41.31
CA GLY A 96 8.22 3.58 42.13
C GLY A 96 7.53 4.21 43.35
N LYS A 97 6.29 3.81 43.67
CA LYS A 97 5.50 4.33 44.80
C LYS A 97 5.41 3.36 46.00
N ASP A 98 6.12 2.24 45.94
CA ASP A 98 6.32 1.30 47.05
C ASP A 98 7.70 1.53 47.70
#